data_AF-A0A5C6CKN0-F1
#
_entry.id   AF-A0A5C6CKN0-F1
#
_cell.length_a   1.000
_cell.length_b   1.000
_cell.length_c   1.000
_cell.angle_alpha   90.00
_cell.angle_beta   90.00
_cell.angle_gamma   90.00
#
_symmetry.space_group_name_H-M   'P 1'
#
loop_
_entity.id
_entity.type
_entity.pdbx_description
1 polymer ?
#
loop_
_entity_poly.entity_id
_entity_poly.type
_entity_poly.pdbx_seq_one_letter_code
_entity_poly.pdbx_strand_id
1 'polypeptide(L)'
;MLVLTRKCQESLVVGETHGFEKELKITVLDVRNGRVKLGFEASHEVPIHRAELWERIHEEERLLDPDPRVPESGNRLSYAELPNEGLISGSDY
;
A
#
# COMPACT_ATOMS: atom_id res chain seq x y z
N MET A 1 18.37 -12.14 -2.96
CA MET A 1 17.60 -12.71 -4.08
C MET A 1 17.92 -14.21 -4.16
N LEU A 2 16.90 -15.07 -4.07
CA LEU A 2 17.03 -16.53 -4.26
C LEU A 2 16.49 -16.89 -5.65
N VAL A 3 17.20 -17.77 -6.38
CA VAL A 3 16.83 -18.13 -7.77
C VAL A 3 16.57 -19.63 -7.83
N LEU A 4 15.36 -20.00 -8.26
CA LEU A 4 14.92 -21.39 -8.39
C LEU A 4 14.28 -21.59 -9.76
N THR A 5 14.68 -22.66 -10.46
CA THR A 5 14.06 -23.04 -11.74
C THR A 5 12.94 -24.03 -11.49
N ARG A 6 11.72 -23.71 -11.92
CA ARG A 6 10.53 -24.57 -11.83
C ARG A 6 9.96 -24.87 -13.21
N LYS A 7 9.47 -26.10 -13.39
CA LYS A 7 8.70 -26.52 -14.57
C LYS A 7 7.20 -26.26 -14.34
N CYS A 8 6.40 -26.40 -15.40
CA CYS A 8 4.94 -26.36 -15.27
C CYS A 8 4.46 -27.39 -14.23
N GLN A 9 3.44 -27.00 -13.46
CA GLN A 9 2.85 -27.74 -12.34
C GLN A 9 3.75 -27.91 -11.10
N GLU A 10 4.96 -27.36 -11.10
CA GLU A 10 5.78 -27.33 -9.88
C GLU A 10 5.42 -26.10 -9.02
N SER A 11 5.57 -26.26 -7.70
CA SER A 11 5.28 -25.23 -6.72
C SER A 11 6.48 -24.89 -5.84
N LEU A 12 6.44 -23.69 -5.28
CA LEU A 12 7.36 -23.12 -4.31
C LEU A 12 6.54 -22.68 -3.10
N VAL A 13 7.06 -22.89 -1.90
CA VAL A 13 6.43 -22.42 -0.67
C VAL A 13 7.38 -21.44 0.00
N VAL A 14 6.83 -20.30 0.40
CA VAL A 14 7.47 -19.26 1.19
C VAL A 14 6.80 -19.27 2.55
N GLY A 15 7.55 -19.57 3.60
CA GLY A 15 7.06 -19.59 4.97
C GLY A 15 8.18 -19.40 5.99
N GLU A 16 7.82 -19.28 7.27
CA GLU A 16 8.77 -19.10 8.37
C GLU A 16 9.16 -20.43 9.03
N THR A 17 10.38 -20.48 9.60
CA THR A 17 10.93 -21.66 10.27
C THR A 17 10.35 -21.91 11.66
N HIS A 18 9.72 -20.90 12.30
CA HIS A 18 9.35 -20.91 13.73
C HIS A 18 7.88 -20.57 14.04
N GLY A 19 7.00 -20.39 13.06
CA GLY A 19 5.60 -20.06 13.26
C GLY A 19 4.74 -20.54 12.10
N PHE A 20 3.62 -21.20 12.43
CA PHE A 20 2.87 -22.07 11.54
C PHE A 20 1.84 -21.37 10.63
N GLU A 21 1.92 -20.05 10.43
CA GLU A 21 0.72 -19.31 10.03
C GLU A 21 0.83 -18.49 8.74
N LYS A 22 2.05 -18.32 8.19
CA LYS A 22 2.27 -17.56 6.96
C LYS A 22 2.92 -18.41 5.89
N GLU A 23 2.12 -19.26 5.25
CA GLU A 23 2.53 -19.95 4.02
C GLU A 23 1.97 -19.23 2.79
N LEU A 24 2.88 -18.79 1.91
CA LEU A 24 2.58 -18.40 0.54
C LEU A 24 3.07 -19.51 -0.38
N LYS A 25 2.16 -20.16 -1.07
CA LYS A 25 2.45 -21.16 -2.09
C LYS A 25 2.28 -20.56 -3.48
N ILE A 26 3.32 -20.70 -4.28
CA ILE A 26 3.41 -20.20 -5.65
C ILE A 26 3.47 -21.40 -6.57
N THR A 27 2.54 -21.52 -7.51
CA THR A 27 2.48 -22.65 -8.44
C THR A 27 2.65 -22.14 -9.87
N VAL A 28 3.55 -22.76 -10.63
CA VAL A 28 3.67 -22.48 -12.08
C VAL A 28 2.55 -23.24 -12.79
N LEU A 29 1.50 -22.55 -13.22
CA LEU A 29 0.35 -23.20 -13.86
C LEU A 29 0.66 -23.57 -15.31
N ASP A 30 1.31 -22.67 -16.06
CA ASP A 30 1.57 -22.84 -17.49
C ASP A 30 2.73 -21.93 -17.95
N VAL A 31 3.46 -22.36 -18.98
CA VAL A 31 4.55 -21.59 -19.59
C VAL A 31 4.39 -21.64 -21.10
N ARG A 32 4.07 -20.50 -21.72
CA ARG A 32 3.84 -20.40 -23.18
C ARG A 32 4.35 -19.08 -23.72
N ASN A 33 5.10 -19.11 -24.83
CA ASN A 33 5.56 -17.92 -25.54
C ASN A 33 6.25 -16.88 -24.64
N GLY A 34 7.09 -17.33 -23.70
CA GLY A 34 7.77 -16.46 -22.74
C GLY A 34 6.87 -15.87 -21.65
N ARG A 35 5.57 -16.20 -21.63
CA ARG A 35 4.65 -15.85 -20.55
C ARG A 35 4.50 -17.01 -19.60
N VAL A 36 4.44 -16.70 -18.32
CA VAL A 36 4.25 -17.67 -17.24
C VAL A 36 2.95 -17.34 -16.54
N LYS A 37 2.09 -18.35 -16.37
CA LYS A 37 0.93 -18.26 -15.48
C LYS A 37 1.36 -18.72 -14.10
N LEU A 38 1.26 -17.83 -13.12
CA LEU A 38 1.53 -18.12 -11.73
C LEU A 38 0.22 -18.15 -10.96
N GLY A 39 0.01 -19.21 -10.19
CA GLY A 39 -1.02 -19.30 -9.17
C GLY A 39 -0.42 -18.95 -7.82
N PHE A 40 -1.17 -18.25 -6.99
CA PHE A 40 -0.78 -17.91 -5.63
C PHE A 40 -1.88 -18.40 -4.68
N GLU A 41 -1.47 -19.18 -3.68
CA GLU A 41 -2.31 -19.65 -2.58
C GLU A 41 -1.68 -19.10 -1.30
N ALA A 42 -2.38 -18.24 -0.57
CA ALA A 42 -1.89 -17.65 0.67
C ALA A 42 -3.04 -17.42 1.65
N SER A 43 -2.71 -17.30 2.93
CA SER A 43 -3.67 -16.83 3.94
C SER A 43 -4.14 -15.41 3.63
N HIS A 44 -5.33 -15.05 4.12
CA HIS A 44 -5.94 -13.72 3.94
C HIS A 44 -5.08 -12.57 4.48
N GLU A 45 -4.17 -12.86 5.40
CA GLU A 45 -3.23 -11.89 5.98
C GLU A 45 -2.10 -11.50 5.02
N VAL A 46 -1.88 -12.26 3.95
CA VAL A 46 -0.80 -12.03 2.98
C VAL A 46 -1.40 -11.46 1.69
N PRO A 47 -1.47 -10.13 1.54
CA PRO A 47 -1.99 -9.52 0.33
C PRO A 47 -1.06 -9.79 -0.86
N ILE A 48 -1.63 -10.15 -2.01
CA ILE A 48 -0.89 -10.43 -3.25
C ILE A 48 -1.23 -9.36 -4.28
N HIS A 49 -0.22 -8.60 -4.70
CA HIS A 49 -0.35 -7.54 -5.69
C HIS A 49 0.64 -7.72 -6.83
N ARG A 50 0.35 -7.11 -7.98
CA ARG A 50 1.32 -6.94 -9.06
C ARG A 50 2.34 -5.89 -8.62
N ALA A 51 3.63 -6.14 -8.84
CA ALA A 51 4.71 -5.28 -8.34
C ALA A 51 4.55 -3.81 -8.75
N GLU A 52 4.21 -3.57 -10.01
CA GLU A 52 4.00 -2.22 -10.55
C GLU A 52 2.80 -1.50 -9.95
N LEU A 53 1.81 -2.23 -9.42
CA LEU A 53 0.69 -1.64 -8.69
C LEU A 53 1.06 -1.39 -7.24
N TRP A 54 1.81 -2.32 -6.64
CA TRP A 54 2.32 -2.18 -5.27
C TRP A 54 3.19 -0.93 -5.12
N GLU A 55 4.14 -0.73 -6.03
CA GLU A 55 5.03 0.43 -6.03
C GLU A 55 4.26 1.75 -6.14
N ARG A 56 3.26 1.84 -7.03
CA ARG A 56 2.46 3.07 -7.20
C ARG A 56 1.65 3.42 -5.96
N ILE A 57 1.01 2.43 -5.34
CA ILE A 57 0.22 2.62 -4.13
C ILE A 57 1.10 3.13 -2.99
N HIS A 58 2.29 2.55 -2.82
CA HIS A 58 3.20 2.92 -1.73
C HIS A 58 3.97 4.21 -2.00
N GLU A 59 4.22 4.58 -3.26
CA GLU A 59 4.82 5.87 -3.61
C GLU A 59 3.86 7.03 -3.29
N GLU A 60 2.57 6.87 -3.59
CA GLU A 60 1.54 7.86 -3.23
C GLU A 60 1.36 7.97 -1.71
N GLU A 61 1.38 6.86 -0.97
CA GLU A 61 1.32 6.85 0.49
C GLU A 61 2.56 7.50 1.13
N ARG A 62 3.75 7.32 0.53
CA ARG A 62 4.98 8.00 0.97
C ARG A 62 4.98 9.50 0.67
N LEU A 63 4.27 9.94 -0.36
CA LEU A 63 4.08 11.36 -0.66
C LEU A 63 2.97 12.00 0.19
N LEU A 64 2.10 11.17 0.78
CA LEU A 64 1.13 11.53 1.81
C LEU A 64 1.74 11.47 3.22
N ASP A 65 3.02 11.83 3.37
CA ASP A 65 3.55 12.21 4.68
C ASP A 65 2.61 13.30 5.25
N PRO A 66 1.89 13.05 6.36
CA PRO A 66 1.03 14.06 6.94
C PRO A 66 1.93 15.24 7.30
N ASP A 67 1.65 16.42 6.75
CA ASP A 67 2.37 17.63 7.10
C ASP A 67 2.39 17.73 8.64
N PRO A 68 3.57 17.67 9.29
CA PRO A 68 3.67 17.68 10.75
C PRO A 68 3.13 18.98 11.37
N ARG A 69 2.76 19.97 10.55
CA ARG A 69 2.09 21.21 10.95
C ARG A 69 0.58 21.10 11.04
N VAL A 70 -0.02 19.96 10.69
CA VAL A 70 -1.45 19.73 10.86
C VAL A 70 -1.63 18.97 12.18
N PRO A 71 -1.89 19.65 13.31
CA PRO A 71 -2.30 18.94 14.51
C PRO A 71 -3.58 18.17 14.19
N GLU A 72 -3.63 16.89 14.57
CA GLU A 72 -4.84 16.08 14.55
C GLU A 72 -5.88 16.71 15.48
N SER A 73 -6.57 17.75 15.00
CA SER A 73 -7.63 18.40 15.74
C SER A 73 -8.84 17.47 15.71
N GLY A 74 -8.89 16.59 16.71
CA GLY A 74 -10.12 15.98 17.17
C GLY A 74 -11.06 17.06 17.69
N ASN A 75 -11.74 17.77 16.79
CA ASN A 75 -13.08 18.29 17.04
C ASN A 75 -13.75 18.60 15.70
N ARG A 76 -14.85 17.89 15.41
CA ARG A 76 -15.60 17.99 14.15
C ARG A 76 -16.65 19.12 14.19
N LEU A 77 -16.42 20.18 14.96
CA LEU A 77 -17.41 21.24 15.14
C LEU A 77 -16.83 22.62 14.80
N SER A 78 -17.56 23.28 13.90
CA SER A 78 -17.63 24.73 13.67
C SER A 78 -16.54 25.40 12.80
N TYR A 79 -16.61 25.14 11.49
CA TYR A 79 -16.26 26.16 10.47
C TYR A 79 -17.43 27.16 10.25
N ALA A 80 -18.15 27.52 11.32
CA ALA A 80 -19.37 28.33 11.25
C ALA A 80 -19.28 29.68 12.00
N GLU A 81 -18.17 29.99 12.66
CA GLU A 81 -18.07 31.16 13.54
C GLU A 81 -16.79 31.98 13.29
N LEU A 82 -16.44 32.22 12.04
CA LEU A 82 -15.56 33.36 11.75
C LEU A 82 -16.42 34.63 11.81
N PRO A 83 -16.24 35.54 12.79
CA PRO A 83 -16.85 36.85 12.70
C PRO A 83 -16.24 37.57 11.50
N ASN A 84 -17.06 37.77 10.48
CA ASN A 84 -16.74 38.62 9.36
C ASN A 84 -16.84 40.08 9.84
N GLU A 85 -15.82 40.56 10.54
CA GLU A 85 -15.75 41.93 11.04
C GLU A 85 -14.51 42.62 10.46
N GLY A 86 -14.75 43.43 9.43
CA GLY A 86 -14.08 44.72 9.29
C GLY A 86 -12.74 44.74 8.57
N LEU A 87 -12.79 44.72 7.22
CA LEU A 87 -11.91 45.61 6.45
C LEU A 87 -12.26 47.05 6.85
N ILE A 88 -11.48 47.65 7.75
CA ILE A 88 -11.48 49.10 7.95
C ILE A 88 -10.05 49.62 7.86
N SER A 89 -9.76 50.15 6.67
CA SER A 89 -8.96 51.34 6.38
C SER A 89 -7.74 51.62 7.26
N GLY A 90 -6.57 51.17 6.80
CA GLY A 90 -5.31 51.85 7.11
C GLY A 90 -5.19 53.12 6.25
N SER A 91 -5.71 54.23 6.76
CA SER A 91 -5.35 55.57 6.30
C SER A 91 -5.33 56.51 7.50
N ASP A 92 -4.20 57.20 7.65
CA ASP A 92 -3.93 58.34 8.54
C ASP A 92 -3.59 58.03 10.01
N TYR A 93 -2.30 57.85 10.31
CA TYR A 93 -1.42 58.85 10.96
C TYR A 93 0.00 58.31 11.15
#